data_AF-A0A4D9DLZ8-F1
#
_entry.id   AF-A0A4D9DLZ8-F1
#
_cell.length_a   1.000
_cell.length_b   1.000
_cell.length_c   1.000
_cell.angle_alpha   90.00
_cell.angle_beta   90.00
_cell.angle_gamma   90.00
#
_symmetry.space_group_name_H-M   'P 1'
#
loop_
_entity.id
_entity.type
_entity.pdbx_description
1 polymer ?
#
loop_
_entity_poly.entity_id
_entity_poly.type
_entity_poly.pdbx_seq_one_letter_code
_entity_poly.pdbx_strand_id
1 'polypeptide(L)'
;MEPAALCDLTAWPRPGLSRQDQGSPTMADSGASALEIGEADANWALIKDKVVEARFGPAAVPVPFLEDAAAYELLSVLVRKPGRAQRLLGRARPLVPVGALVQLAQQGLEPGALGRCTREYRARGEAHYEETRLVAGAPCHIQLQLASVHKKVAFLALRPGQLALRPDLPWLRGLRSLYLLHEVFYCGGLALAVTRGQCQRTLRLPGPRPLAFCCLKFALGPRGLLGPQKPLGPARPARAAWLKLPAPEPPAKSKSSPEGRSPLCRATRTGKWPFARRRAQPAAPRRGDPDRHAMSLPLLPSAESDSDG
;
A
#
# COMPACT_ATOMS: atom_id res chain seq x y z
N MET A 1 -28.41 29.63 -24.83
CA MET A 1 -29.58 29.97 -24.00
C MET A 1 -30.73 29.21 -24.64
N GLU A 2 -30.95 27.99 -24.15
CA GLU A 2 -31.99 27.06 -24.60
C GLU A 2 -32.47 26.33 -23.33
N PRO A 3 -33.78 26.07 -23.18
CA PRO A 3 -34.38 25.85 -21.88
C PRO A 3 -34.40 24.37 -21.46
N ALA A 4 -34.46 24.20 -20.15
CA ALA A 4 -34.70 22.96 -19.45
C ALA A 4 -36.06 22.34 -19.84
N ALA A 5 -36.05 21.04 -20.11
CA ALA A 5 -37.27 20.23 -20.07
C ALA A 5 -37.32 19.50 -18.73
N LEU A 6 -38.38 19.82 -18.00
CA LEU A 6 -38.80 19.29 -16.73
C LEU A 6 -39.21 17.82 -16.85
N CYS A 7 -39.09 17.14 -15.71
CA CYS A 7 -39.68 15.85 -15.36
C CYS A 7 -41.16 15.74 -15.77
N ASP A 8 -41.55 14.57 -16.25
CA ASP A 8 -42.91 14.04 -16.04
C ASP A 8 -42.86 12.68 -15.35
N LEU A 9 -43.40 12.72 -14.14
CA LEU A 9 -43.66 11.63 -13.20
C LEU A 9 -45.14 11.29 -13.34
N THR A 10 -45.50 10.17 -13.96
CA THR A 10 -46.77 9.43 -13.81
C THR A 10 -46.65 8.18 -14.70
N ALA A 11 -47.10 6.97 -14.39
CA ALA A 11 -47.86 6.39 -13.30
C ALA A 11 -47.53 4.89 -13.25
N TRP A 12 -47.47 4.29 -12.06
CA TRP A 12 -47.44 2.83 -11.90
C TRP A 12 -48.76 2.39 -11.24
N PRO A 13 -49.41 1.30 -11.70
CA PRO A 13 -50.68 0.86 -11.14
C PRO A 13 -50.53 0.15 -9.79
N ARG A 14 -51.58 0.30 -8.98
CA ARG A 14 -51.77 -0.27 -7.62
C ARG A 14 -52.16 -1.76 -7.65
N PRO A 15 -52.04 -2.47 -6.51
CA PRO A 15 -52.00 -3.93 -6.45
C PRO A 15 -53.39 -4.57 -6.37
N GLY A 16 -53.53 -5.76 -6.98
CA GLY A 16 -54.68 -6.65 -6.85
C GLY A 16 -54.23 -8.03 -6.37
N LEU A 17 -54.87 -8.51 -5.30
CA LEU A 17 -54.71 -9.82 -4.68
C LEU A 17 -54.93 -10.97 -5.68
N SER A 18 -54.18 -12.06 -5.56
CA SER A 18 -54.73 -13.35 -5.11
C SER A 18 -53.67 -14.45 -4.97
N ARG A 19 -53.89 -15.23 -3.91
CA ARG A 19 -53.14 -16.33 -3.35
C ARG A 19 -53.29 -17.60 -4.20
N GLN A 20 -52.19 -18.30 -4.46
CA GLN A 20 -52.22 -19.75 -4.63
C GLN A 20 -50.92 -20.36 -4.14
N ASP A 21 -51.06 -21.15 -3.07
CA ASP A 21 -50.12 -22.16 -2.62
C ASP A 21 -49.80 -23.11 -3.77
N GLN A 22 -48.52 -23.45 -3.95
CA GLN A 22 -48.09 -24.81 -4.25
C GLN A 22 -46.56 -24.92 -4.21
N GLY A 23 -46.09 -25.88 -3.42
CA GLY A 23 -44.79 -26.52 -3.57
C GLY A 23 -43.61 -25.70 -3.07
N SER A 24 -43.34 -25.77 -1.77
CA SER A 24 -41.99 -25.53 -1.25
C SER A 24 -41.05 -26.61 -1.82
N PRO A 25 -40.09 -26.28 -2.72
CA PRO A 25 -38.93 -27.14 -2.82
C PRO A 25 -38.14 -26.88 -1.55
N THR A 26 -37.89 -27.94 -0.78
CA THR A 26 -36.87 -27.96 0.25
C THR A 26 -35.58 -27.50 -0.41
N MET A 27 -35.30 -26.19 -0.32
CA MET A 27 -34.02 -25.62 -0.68
C MET A 27 -33.05 -26.32 0.24
N ALA A 28 -32.31 -27.27 -0.32
CA ALA A 28 -31.08 -27.72 0.27
C ALA A 28 -30.33 -26.44 0.63
N ASP A 29 -30.12 -26.24 1.92
CA ASP A 29 -29.15 -25.30 2.43
C ASP A 29 -27.81 -25.82 1.91
N SER A 30 -27.52 -25.44 0.66
CA SER A 30 -26.36 -25.89 -0.10
C SER A 30 -25.20 -25.27 0.64
N GLY A 31 -24.63 -26.06 1.56
CA GLY A 31 -23.65 -25.65 2.55
C GLY A 31 -22.60 -24.76 1.92
N ALA A 32 -22.83 -23.44 2.02
CA ALA A 32 -21.93 -22.45 1.49
C ALA A 32 -20.72 -22.46 2.42
N SER A 33 -19.79 -23.36 2.11
CA SER A 33 -18.56 -23.51 2.86
C SER A 33 -17.83 -22.16 2.86
N ALA A 34 -17.33 -21.75 4.03
CA ALA A 34 -16.64 -20.48 4.14
C ALA A 34 -15.36 -20.49 3.28
N LEU A 35 -15.13 -19.42 2.52
CA LEU A 35 -13.87 -19.22 1.81
C LEU A 35 -12.88 -18.57 2.77
N GLU A 36 -11.72 -19.20 2.97
CA GLU A 36 -10.67 -18.63 3.82
C GLU A 36 -10.00 -17.41 3.16
N ILE A 37 -9.52 -16.46 3.98
CA ILE A 37 -8.90 -15.22 3.48
C ILE A 37 -7.66 -15.50 2.59
N GLY A 38 -6.87 -16.51 2.91
CA GLY A 38 -5.71 -16.90 2.10
C GLY A 38 -6.11 -17.45 0.72
N GLU A 39 -7.22 -18.18 0.62
CA GLU A 39 -7.75 -18.63 -0.67
C GLU A 39 -8.39 -17.46 -1.43
N ALA A 40 -9.06 -16.54 -0.72
CA ALA A 40 -9.59 -15.32 -1.31
C ALA A 40 -8.48 -14.44 -1.92
N ASP A 41 -7.32 -14.32 -1.28
CA ASP A 41 -6.14 -13.64 -1.83
C ASP A 41 -5.69 -14.26 -3.16
N ALA A 42 -5.66 -15.60 -3.25
CA ALA A 42 -5.26 -16.30 -4.46
C ALA A 42 -6.25 -16.03 -5.61
N ASN A 43 -7.55 -16.02 -5.33
CA ASN A 43 -8.57 -15.71 -6.34
C ASN A 43 -8.61 -14.21 -6.68
N TRP A 44 -8.39 -13.33 -5.70
CA TRP A 44 -8.21 -11.89 -5.92
C TRP A 44 -7.05 -11.61 -6.86
N ALA A 45 -5.91 -12.29 -6.69
CA ALA A 45 -4.76 -12.15 -7.58
C ALA A 45 -5.06 -12.45 -9.05
N LEU A 46 -6.08 -13.27 -9.33
CA LEU A 46 -6.51 -13.55 -10.71
C LEU A 46 -7.26 -12.37 -11.32
N ILE A 47 -8.16 -11.74 -10.58
CA ILE A 47 -9.12 -10.76 -11.13
C ILE A 47 -8.75 -9.29 -10.87
N LYS A 48 -7.87 -9.02 -9.89
CA LYS A 48 -7.67 -7.67 -9.34
C LYS A 48 -7.28 -6.61 -10.36
N ASP A 49 -6.38 -6.91 -11.28
CA ASP A 49 -5.89 -5.92 -12.26
C ASP A 49 -7.05 -5.48 -13.17
N LYS A 50 -7.81 -6.45 -13.69
CA LYS A 50 -8.97 -6.20 -14.56
C LYS A 50 -10.09 -5.46 -13.82
N VAL A 51 -10.40 -5.86 -12.60
CA VAL A 51 -11.42 -5.19 -11.76
C VAL A 51 -11.02 -3.75 -11.47
N VAL A 52 -9.77 -3.52 -11.05
CA VAL A 52 -9.28 -2.20 -10.67
C VAL A 52 -9.14 -1.29 -11.88
N GLU A 53 -8.60 -1.77 -12.99
CA GLU A 53 -8.50 -0.98 -14.22
C GLU A 53 -9.88 -0.58 -14.76
N ALA A 54 -10.82 -1.52 -14.81
CA ALA A 54 -12.18 -1.25 -15.30
C ALA A 54 -12.96 -0.27 -14.41
N ARG A 55 -12.70 -0.27 -13.09
CA ARG A 55 -13.46 0.55 -12.12
C ARG A 55 -12.80 1.88 -11.77
N PHE A 56 -11.48 1.89 -11.69
CA PHE A 56 -10.70 3.01 -11.13
C PHE A 56 -9.72 3.60 -12.15
N GLY A 57 -9.62 3.00 -13.33
CA GLY A 57 -8.76 3.43 -14.42
C GLY A 57 -7.34 2.85 -14.35
N PRO A 58 -6.56 3.01 -15.44
CA PRO A 58 -5.28 2.32 -15.61
C PRO A 58 -4.17 2.82 -14.66
N ALA A 59 -4.35 3.98 -14.03
CA ALA A 59 -3.40 4.53 -13.07
C ALA A 59 -3.50 3.87 -11.68
N ALA A 60 -4.67 3.31 -11.34
CA ALA A 60 -4.90 2.70 -10.05
C ALA A 60 -4.16 1.36 -9.95
N VAL A 61 -3.55 1.13 -8.80
CA VAL A 61 -2.81 -0.09 -8.47
C VAL A 61 -3.67 -0.92 -7.51
N PRO A 62 -4.00 -2.18 -7.82
CA PRO A 62 -4.76 -3.01 -6.89
C PRO A 62 -3.96 -3.29 -5.63
N VAL A 63 -4.67 -3.36 -4.50
CA VAL A 63 -4.10 -3.88 -3.27
C VAL A 63 -3.63 -5.32 -3.50
N PRO A 64 -2.41 -5.70 -3.07
CA PRO A 64 -1.85 -7.00 -3.42
C PRO A 64 -2.60 -8.19 -2.80
N PHE A 65 -3.00 -8.05 -1.54
CA PHE A 65 -3.66 -9.04 -0.70
C PHE A 65 -4.81 -8.39 0.06
N LEU A 66 -6.00 -9.00 0.03
CA LEU A 66 -7.17 -8.55 0.77
C LEU A 66 -6.92 -8.61 2.29
N GLU A 67 -6.15 -9.60 2.75
CA GLU A 67 -5.75 -9.73 4.16
C GLU A 67 -4.97 -8.50 4.66
N ASP A 68 -4.08 -7.99 3.82
CA ASP A 68 -3.19 -6.86 4.16
C ASP A 68 -3.78 -5.49 3.79
N ALA A 69 -5.04 -5.44 3.35
CA ALA A 69 -5.64 -4.23 2.77
C ALA A 69 -5.54 -3.00 3.67
N ALA A 70 -5.68 -3.19 4.98
CA ALA A 70 -5.58 -2.12 5.98
C ALA A 70 -4.19 -1.46 6.05
N ALA A 71 -3.15 -2.04 5.47
CA ALA A 71 -1.82 -1.43 5.41
C ALA A 71 -1.70 -0.35 4.31
N TYR A 72 -2.66 -0.29 3.38
CA TYR A 72 -2.65 0.58 2.19
C TYR A 72 -3.59 1.78 2.33
N GLU A 73 -3.67 2.34 3.55
CA GLU A 73 -4.45 3.54 3.85
C GLU A 73 -3.89 4.81 3.18
N LEU A 74 -4.72 5.86 3.13
CA LEU A 74 -4.33 7.17 2.63
C LEU A 74 -3.12 7.70 3.43
N LEU A 75 -2.12 8.24 2.72
CA LEU A 75 -0.83 8.68 3.28
C LEU A 75 0.05 7.58 3.86
N SER A 76 -0.26 6.30 3.60
CA SER A 76 0.70 5.22 3.83
C SER A 76 1.89 5.33 2.90
N VAL A 77 3.06 4.97 3.43
CA VAL A 77 4.33 4.96 2.71
C VAL A 77 4.68 3.55 2.28
N LEU A 78 5.09 3.39 1.03
CA LEU A 78 5.70 2.16 0.52
C LEU A 78 7.18 2.39 0.26
N VAL A 79 7.98 1.36 0.54
CA VAL A 79 9.41 1.34 0.22
C VAL A 79 9.79 0.07 -0.53
N ARG A 80 10.83 0.16 -1.36
CA ARG A 80 11.44 -1.03 -1.96
C ARG A 80 12.33 -1.70 -0.92
N LYS A 81 12.04 -2.94 -0.55
CA LYS A 81 12.83 -3.67 0.44
C LYS A 81 14.29 -3.76 -0.01
N PRO A 82 15.28 -3.38 0.82
CA PRO A 82 16.68 -3.55 0.48
C PRO A 82 17.04 -5.05 0.54
N GLY A 83 17.41 -5.63 -0.60
CA GLY A 83 17.95 -6.98 -0.69
C GLY A 83 19.30 -6.96 -1.39
N ARG A 84 20.38 -7.38 -0.68
CA ARG A 84 21.72 -7.51 -1.28
C ARG A 84 21.78 -8.68 -2.27
N ALA A 85 21.18 -9.82 -1.92
CA ALA A 85 21.16 -11.02 -2.77
C ALA A 85 20.30 -10.87 -4.04
N GLN A 86 19.17 -10.17 -3.96
CA GLN A 86 18.25 -10.01 -5.10
C GLN A 86 18.82 -9.16 -6.24
N ARG A 87 19.76 -8.24 -5.95
CA ARG A 87 20.47 -7.48 -7.01
C ARG A 87 21.30 -8.39 -7.91
N LEU A 88 21.93 -9.41 -7.34
CA LEU A 88 22.83 -10.31 -8.06
C LEU A 88 22.06 -11.27 -8.98
N LEU A 89 20.80 -11.56 -8.64
CA LEU A 89 19.94 -12.48 -9.39
C LEU A 89 18.96 -11.77 -10.34
N GLY A 90 19.10 -10.45 -10.55
CA GLY A 90 18.20 -9.68 -11.43
C GLY A 90 16.73 -9.64 -11.00
N ARG A 91 16.39 -10.08 -9.77
CA ARG A 91 15.00 -10.13 -9.31
C ARG A 91 14.50 -8.75 -8.87
N ALA A 92 13.26 -8.43 -9.24
CA ALA A 92 12.61 -7.20 -8.82
C ALA A 92 12.52 -7.14 -7.28
N ARG A 93 12.87 -5.99 -6.70
CA ARG A 93 12.75 -5.80 -5.25
C ARG A 93 11.30 -5.55 -4.87
N PRO A 94 10.78 -6.23 -3.84
CA PRO A 94 9.39 -6.08 -3.48
C PRO A 94 9.12 -4.71 -2.87
N LEU A 95 7.95 -4.16 -3.15
CA LEU A 95 7.37 -3.04 -2.43
C LEU A 95 6.66 -3.56 -1.18
N VAL A 96 6.82 -2.84 -0.08
CA VAL A 96 6.16 -3.13 1.20
C VAL A 96 5.64 -1.84 1.83
N PRO A 97 4.44 -1.85 2.42
CA PRO A 97 3.98 -0.76 3.26
C PRO A 97 4.81 -0.72 4.54
N VAL A 98 5.14 0.49 4.99
CA VAL A 98 5.95 0.74 6.20
C VAL A 98 5.26 1.62 7.23
N GLY A 99 3.99 1.96 6.98
CA GLY A 99 3.15 2.75 7.90
C GLY A 99 2.76 4.12 7.35
N ALA A 100 1.99 4.86 8.16
CA ALA A 100 1.50 6.19 7.82
C ALA A 100 2.63 7.23 7.87
N LEU A 101 2.64 8.17 6.91
CA LEU A 101 3.68 9.20 6.81
C LEU A 101 3.88 9.99 8.12
N VAL A 102 2.78 10.30 8.82
CA VAL A 102 2.79 11.05 10.09
C VAL A 102 3.56 10.33 11.20
N GLN A 103 3.52 8.98 11.23
CA GLN A 103 4.22 8.17 12.24
C GLN A 103 5.72 8.03 11.91
N LEU A 104 6.06 8.17 10.63
CA LEU A 104 7.41 8.02 10.12
C LEU A 104 8.19 9.35 10.11
N ALA A 105 7.51 10.48 10.20
CA ALA A 105 8.11 11.81 10.21
C ALA A 105 8.88 12.09 11.51
N GLN A 106 10.01 12.79 11.41
CA GLN A 106 10.62 13.47 12.55
C GLN A 106 9.63 14.53 13.07
N GLN A 107 9.60 14.71 14.40
CA GLN A 107 8.69 15.66 15.06
C GLN A 107 8.74 17.04 14.37
N GLY A 108 7.57 17.66 14.14
CA GLY A 108 7.42 18.95 13.46
C GLY A 108 6.49 18.94 12.24
N LEU A 109 6.04 17.76 11.79
CA LEU A 109 4.93 17.69 10.84
C LEU A 109 3.61 17.68 11.60
N GLU A 110 3.03 18.87 11.79
CA GLU A 110 1.70 18.99 12.38
C GLU A 110 0.71 18.09 11.61
N PRO A 111 0.07 17.09 12.25
CA PRO A 111 -0.88 16.19 11.58
C PRO A 111 -1.98 16.96 10.82
N GLY A 112 -2.34 18.15 11.31
CA GLY A 112 -3.28 19.06 10.66
C GLY A 112 -2.81 19.64 9.32
N ALA A 113 -1.50 19.75 9.07
CA ALA A 113 -0.97 20.25 7.80
C ALA A 113 -1.11 19.22 6.66
N LEU A 114 -1.04 17.92 6.98
CA LEU A 114 -1.34 16.83 6.04
C LEU A 114 -2.85 16.54 5.94
N GLY A 115 -3.58 16.62 7.06
CA GLY A 115 -5.00 16.27 7.15
C GLY A 115 -5.95 17.28 6.50
N ARG A 116 -5.64 18.58 6.53
CA ARG A 116 -6.48 19.66 5.94
C ARG A 116 -6.65 19.56 4.41
N CYS A 117 -5.84 18.74 3.76
CA CYS A 117 -5.85 18.56 2.32
C CYS A 117 -6.44 17.22 1.87
N THR A 118 -7.31 16.60 2.68
CA THR A 118 -7.98 15.37 2.29
C THR A 118 -9.39 15.64 1.77
N ARG A 119 -9.76 14.98 0.67
CA ARG A 119 -11.14 15.00 0.13
C ARG A 119 -11.63 13.59 -0.09
N GLU A 120 -12.89 13.35 0.28
CA GLU A 120 -13.58 12.09 0.00
C GLU A 120 -14.56 12.31 -1.17
N TYR A 121 -14.48 11.43 -2.15
CA TYR A 121 -15.34 11.38 -3.32
C TYR A 121 -16.05 10.04 -3.33
N ARG A 122 -17.36 10.05 -3.09
CA ARG A 122 -18.15 8.82 -3.15
C ARG A 122 -18.54 8.53 -4.58
N ALA A 123 -18.25 7.32 -5.06
CA ALA A 123 -18.87 6.83 -6.26
C ALA A 123 -20.28 6.35 -5.88
N ARG A 124 -21.30 6.70 -6.66
CA ARG A 124 -22.65 6.14 -6.44
C ARG A 124 -22.66 4.71 -6.98
N GLY A 125 -22.87 3.73 -6.10
CA GLY A 125 -23.30 2.38 -6.50
C GLY A 125 -22.52 1.23 -5.87
N GLU A 126 -23.20 0.10 -5.77
CA GLU A 126 -22.60 -1.22 -5.60
C GLU A 126 -21.95 -1.65 -6.92
N ALA A 127 -20.82 -2.35 -6.83
CA ALA A 127 -20.13 -2.87 -7.99
C ALA A 127 -20.12 -4.40 -7.96
N HIS A 128 -20.64 -5.00 -9.01
CA HIS A 128 -20.58 -6.43 -9.26
C HIS A 128 -19.57 -6.73 -10.38
N TYR A 129 -18.86 -7.85 -10.23
CA TYR A 129 -17.95 -8.40 -11.24
C TYR A 129 -18.03 -9.92 -11.20
N GLU A 130 -17.97 -10.54 -12.37
CA GLU A 130 -18.07 -11.98 -12.53
C GLU A 130 -17.16 -12.43 -13.69
N GLU A 131 -16.40 -13.50 -13.47
CA GLU A 131 -15.54 -14.09 -14.51
C GLU A 131 -15.27 -15.57 -14.22
N THR A 132 -15.27 -16.38 -15.28
CA THR A 132 -14.84 -17.79 -15.23
C THR A 132 -13.42 -17.92 -15.78
N ARG A 133 -12.54 -18.61 -15.04
CA ARG A 133 -11.14 -18.87 -15.42
C ARG A 133 -10.77 -20.34 -15.25
N LEU A 134 -9.80 -20.81 -16.03
CA LEU A 134 -9.20 -22.12 -15.82
C LEU A 134 -8.08 -22.02 -14.77
N VAL A 135 -8.23 -22.72 -13.65
CA VAL A 135 -7.23 -22.80 -12.58
C VAL A 135 -6.83 -24.27 -12.44
N ALA A 136 -5.54 -24.57 -12.66
CA ALA A 136 -5.02 -25.95 -12.68
C ALA A 136 -5.82 -26.89 -13.61
N GLY A 137 -6.26 -26.38 -14.77
CA GLY A 137 -7.03 -27.15 -15.77
C GLY A 137 -8.53 -27.28 -15.50
N ALA A 138 -9.03 -26.80 -14.36
CA ALA A 138 -10.45 -26.86 -14.00
C ALA A 138 -11.12 -25.48 -14.07
N PRO A 139 -12.41 -25.40 -14.45
CA PRO A 139 -13.16 -24.14 -14.43
C PRO A 139 -13.37 -23.65 -12.99
N CYS A 140 -13.04 -22.40 -12.77
CA CYS A 140 -13.18 -21.67 -11.52
C CYS A 140 -13.96 -20.39 -11.82
N HIS A 141 -15.16 -20.30 -11.30
CA HIS A 141 -16.04 -19.16 -11.48
C HIS A 141 -15.91 -18.23 -10.27
N ILE A 142 -15.63 -16.95 -10.50
CA ILE A 142 -15.32 -15.97 -9.46
C ILE A 142 -16.31 -14.82 -9.55
N GLN A 143 -17.02 -14.57 -8.46
CA GLN A 143 -17.97 -13.47 -8.30
C GLN A 143 -17.47 -12.52 -7.21
N LEU A 144 -17.43 -11.22 -7.52
CA LEU A 144 -17.04 -10.16 -6.60
C LEU A 144 -18.18 -9.14 -6.49
N GLN A 145 -18.53 -8.79 -5.25
CA GLN A 145 -19.46 -7.73 -4.93
C GLN A 145 -18.77 -6.72 -4.01
N LEU A 146 -18.85 -5.45 -4.37
CA LEU A 146 -18.27 -4.33 -3.62
C LEU A 146 -19.39 -3.36 -3.25
N ALA A 147 -19.54 -3.08 -1.97
CA ALA A 147 -20.51 -2.12 -1.46
C ALA A 147 -19.83 -0.79 -1.11
N SER A 148 -20.57 0.32 -1.25
CA SER A 148 -20.17 1.65 -0.78
C SER A 148 -18.78 2.09 -1.25
N VAL A 149 -18.53 1.98 -2.56
CA VAL A 149 -17.24 2.31 -3.15
C VAL A 149 -17.00 3.82 -3.11
N HIS A 150 -15.84 4.24 -2.59
CA HIS A 150 -15.48 5.64 -2.49
C HIS A 150 -13.98 5.84 -2.63
N LYS A 151 -13.55 7.05 -2.96
CA LYS A 151 -12.15 7.44 -3.13
C LYS A 151 -11.80 8.51 -2.12
N LYS A 152 -10.69 8.34 -1.40
CA LYS A 152 -10.08 9.41 -0.61
C LYS A 152 -8.83 9.91 -1.32
N VAL A 153 -8.65 11.22 -1.36
CA VAL A 153 -7.54 11.91 -2.03
C VAL A 153 -6.86 12.82 -1.04
N ALA A 154 -5.53 12.85 -1.04
CA ALA A 154 -4.72 13.81 -0.33
C ALA A 154 -3.99 14.73 -1.31
N PHE A 155 -4.20 16.04 -1.18
CA PHE A 155 -3.50 17.07 -1.94
C PHE A 155 -2.23 17.45 -1.18
N LEU A 156 -1.11 16.89 -1.58
CA LEU A 156 0.16 17.07 -0.90
C LEU A 156 0.99 18.18 -1.56
N ALA A 157 1.09 19.32 -0.89
CA ALA A 157 2.02 20.38 -1.25
C ALA A 157 3.30 20.27 -0.40
N LEU A 158 4.09 19.23 -0.62
CA LEU A 158 5.36 19.02 0.09
C LEU A 158 6.51 19.69 -0.67
N ARG A 159 7.14 20.71 -0.07
CA ARG A 159 8.37 21.28 -0.63
C ARG A 159 9.54 20.32 -0.38
N PRO A 160 10.51 20.21 -1.30
CA PRO A 160 11.73 19.46 -1.04
C PRO A 160 12.40 19.96 0.24
N GLY A 161 12.80 19.04 1.13
CA GLY A 161 13.42 19.35 2.41
C GLY A 161 12.46 19.68 3.56
N GLN A 162 11.16 19.84 3.30
CA GLN A 162 10.18 20.19 4.34
C GLN A 162 9.87 19.03 5.29
N LEU A 163 10.06 17.78 4.83
CA LEU A 163 9.80 16.58 5.61
C LEU A 163 11.08 15.78 5.78
N ALA A 164 11.41 15.44 7.03
CA ALA A 164 12.45 14.46 7.34
C ALA A 164 11.81 13.23 7.98
N LEU A 165 12.21 12.04 7.55
CA LEU A 165 11.83 10.78 8.19
C LEU A 165 12.70 10.52 9.42
N ARG A 166 12.15 9.84 10.42
CA ARG A 166 12.89 9.50 11.65
C ARG A 166 14.17 8.72 11.33
N PRO A 167 15.30 9.07 11.96
CA PRO A 167 16.60 8.48 11.61
C PRO A 167 16.75 7.04 12.14
N ASP A 168 15.92 6.62 13.10
CA ASP A 168 15.93 5.30 13.71
C ASP A 168 15.15 4.24 12.91
N LEU A 169 14.54 4.61 11.78
CA LEU A 169 13.83 3.68 10.91
C LEU A 169 14.80 2.65 10.29
N PRO A 170 14.61 1.34 10.55
CA PRO A 170 15.61 0.31 10.21
C PRO A 170 15.79 0.13 8.70
N TRP A 171 14.77 0.46 7.92
CA TRP A 171 14.75 0.34 6.46
C TRP A 171 15.31 1.57 5.73
N LEU A 172 15.59 2.68 6.44
CA LEU A 172 15.94 3.96 5.81
C LEU A 172 17.30 3.92 5.10
N ARG A 173 18.24 3.14 5.64
CA ARG A 173 19.62 3.08 5.14
C ARG A 173 19.66 2.52 3.72
N GLY A 174 20.14 3.33 2.79
CA GLY A 174 20.35 2.93 1.39
C GLY A 174 19.11 3.01 0.50
N LEU A 175 17.98 3.51 1.02
CA LEU A 175 16.86 3.91 0.17
C LEU A 175 17.15 5.23 -0.53
N ARG A 176 16.71 5.33 -1.78
CA ARG A 176 16.86 6.52 -2.64
C ARG A 176 15.52 7.16 -3.01
N SER A 177 14.44 6.49 -2.67
CA SER A 177 13.09 6.93 -2.97
C SER A 177 12.08 6.22 -2.08
N LEU A 178 10.96 6.90 -1.82
CA LEU A 178 9.76 6.32 -1.24
C LEU A 178 8.57 6.55 -2.16
N TYR A 179 7.49 5.80 -1.91
CA TYR A 179 6.22 5.98 -2.57
C TYR A 179 5.18 6.35 -1.52
N LEU A 180 4.31 7.30 -1.82
CA LEU A 180 3.32 7.83 -0.90
C LEU A 180 1.94 7.70 -1.52
N LEU A 181 1.02 7.03 -0.83
CA LEU A 181 -0.35 6.84 -1.30
C LEU A 181 -1.11 8.16 -1.15
N HIS A 182 -1.47 8.76 -2.28
CA HIS A 182 -2.18 10.04 -2.31
C HIS A 182 -3.63 9.89 -2.77
N GLU A 183 -3.99 8.79 -3.42
CA GLU A 183 -5.39 8.41 -3.66
C GLU A 183 -5.57 6.96 -3.24
N VAL A 184 -6.65 6.67 -2.52
CA VAL A 184 -7.00 5.32 -2.11
C VAL A 184 -8.48 5.11 -2.36
N PHE A 185 -8.80 4.00 -3.02
CA PHE A 185 -10.15 3.56 -3.32
C PHE A 185 -10.56 2.52 -2.29
N TYR A 186 -11.68 2.76 -1.64
CA TYR A 186 -12.22 1.96 -0.56
C TYR A 186 -13.55 1.33 -0.97
N CYS A 187 -13.88 0.20 -0.35
CA CYS A 187 -15.24 -0.32 -0.27
C CYS A 187 -15.68 -0.38 1.19
N GLY A 188 -16.97 -0.19 1.46
CA GLY A 188 -17.56 -0.40 2.79
C GLY A 188 -17.91 -1.87 3.08
N GLY A 189 -17.90 -2.72 2.05
CA GLY A 189 -18.08 -4.17 2.16
C GLY A 189 -17.58 -4.86 0.91
N LEU A 190 -17.04 -6.07 1.08
CA LEU A 190 -16.57 -6.93 0.00
C LEU A 190 -17.14 -8.34 0.22
N ALA A 191 -17.74 -8.91 -0.81
CA ALA A 191 -18.07 -10.33 -0.86
C ALA A 191 -17.41 -10.96 -2.08
N LEU A 192 -16.69 -12.06 -1.85
CA LEU A 192 -16.03 -12.84 -2.89
C LEU A 192 -16.58 -14.27 -2.82
N ALA A 193 -17.23 -14.71 -3.88
CA ALA A 193 -17.68 -16.08 -4.03
C ALA A 193 -16.88 -16.78 -5.12
N VAL A 194 -16.51 -18.03 -4.88
CA VAL A 194 -15.76 -18.86 -5.80
C VAL A 194 -16.47 -20.20 -5.95
N THR A 195 -16.82 -20.55 -7.18
CA THR A 195 -17.45 -21.82 -7.53
C THR A 195 -16.47 -22.67 -8.32
N ARG A 196 -16.24 -23.91 -7.84
CA ARG A 196 -15.44 -24.93 -8.52
C ARG A 196 -16.22 -26.24 -8.52
N GLY A 197 -16.57 -26.74 -9.70
CA GLY A 197 -17.49 -27.87 -9.82
C GLY A 197 -18.84 -27.54 -9.17
N GLN A 198 -19.29 -28.40 -8.24
CA GLN A 198 -20.55 -28.21 -7.49
C GLN A 198 -20.38 -27.45 -6.17
N CYS A 199 -19.14 -27.03 -5.83
CA CYS A 199 -18.85 -26.39 -4.56
C CYS A 199 -18.72 -24.88 -4.72
N GLN A 200 -19.64 -24.13 -4.12
CA GLN A 200 -19.53 -22.66 -3.97
C GLN A 200 -19.06 -22.31 -2.57
N ARG A 201 -18.02 -21.45 -2.50
CA ARG A 201 -17.47 -20.95 -1.24
C ARG A 201 -17.44 -19.44 -1.24
N THR A 202 -17.81 -18.84 -0.11
CA THR A 202 -17.97 -17.37 -0.03
C THR A 202 -17.20 -16.80 1.15
N LEU A 203 -16.52 -15.68 0.91
CA LEU A 203 -15.93 -14.83 1.93
C LEU A 203 -16.68 -13.51 1.93
N ARG A 204 -17.10 -13.05 3.12
CA ARG A 204 -17.63 -11.70 3.32
C ARG A 204 -16.72 -10.95 4.27
N LEU A 205 -16.22 -9.82 3.82
CA LEU A 205 -15.46 -8.89 4.62
C LEU A 205 -16.33 -7.65 4.84
N PRO A 206 -16.78 -7.38 6.08
CA PRO A 206 -17.55 -6.18 6.41
C PRO A 206 -16.63 -5.00 6.74
N GLY A 207 -17.07 -3.77 6.50
CA GLY A 207 -16.34 -2.55 6.88
C GLY A 207 -15.43 -1.95 5.80
N PRO A 208 -14.94 -0.71 6.04
CA PRO A 208 -14.13 0.03 5.09
C PRO A 208 -12.77 -0.64 4.87
N ARG A 209 -12.40 -0.91 3.62
CA ARG A 209 -11.07 -1.43 3.24
C ARG A 209 -10.55 -0.85 1.93
N PRO A 210 -9.25 -0.55 1.84
CA PRO A 210 -8.59 -0.25 0.57
C PRO A 210 -8.71 -1.41 -0.44
N LEU A 211 -9.01 -1.07 -1.69
CA LEU A 211 -9.03 -2.00 -2.83
C LEU A 211 -7.97 -1.66 -3.86
N ALA A 212 -7.70 -0.38 -4.02
CA ALA A 212 -6.72 0.13 -4.95
C ALA A 212 -6.16 1.47 -4.47
N PHE A 213 -5.05 1.91 -5.04
CA PHE A 213 -4.43 3.18 -4.71
C PHE A 213 -3.65 3.79 -5.88
N CYS A 214 -3.45 5.09 -5.83
CA CYS A 214 -2.45 5.81 -6.62
C CYS A 214 -1.37 6.32 -5.68
N CYS A 215 -0.11 6.29 -6.13
CA CYS A 215 1.01 6.76 -5.33
C CYS A 215 1.86 7.78 -6.07
N LEU A 216 2.42 8.73 -5.32
CA LEU A 216 3.49 9.62 -5.75
C LEU A 216 4.84 9.01 -5.39
N LYS A 217 5.87 9.31 -6.17
CA LYS A 217 7.24 8.87 -5.87
C LYS A 217 8.09 10.08 -5.49
N PHE A 218 8.79 10.00 -4.37
CA PHE A 218 9.68 11.06 -3.91
C PHE A 218 11.13 10.59 -3.87
N ALA A 219 12.05 11.49 -4.18
CA ALA A 219 13.46 11.28 -3.90
C ALA A 219 13.67 11.22 -2.38
N LEU A 220 14.64 10.43 -1.93
CA LEU A 220 15.05 10.41 -0.53
C LEU A 220 16.52 10.78 -0.43
N GLY A 221 16.78 11.85 0.29
CA GLY A 221 18.12 12.35 0.59
C GLY A 221 18.79 11.59 1.74
N PRO A 222 20.04 11.94 2.04
CA PRO A 222 20.73 11.46 3.24
C PRO A 222 19.89 11.73 4.49
N ARG A 223 19.95 10.83 5.48
CA ARG A 223 19.22 10.93 6.76
C ARG A 223 17.69 10.97 6.63
N GLY A 224 17.13 10.60 5.49
CA GLY A 224 15.67 10.48 5.32
C GLY A 224 14.96 11.77 4.96
N LEU A 225 15.68 12.80 4.52
CA LEU A 225 15.07 14.03 4.03
C LEU A 225 14.31 13.79 2.72
N LEU A 226 13.04 14.17 2.67
CA LEU A 226 12.21 14.04 1.47
C LEU A 226 12.67 15.06 0.43
N GLY A 227 13.11 14.58 -0.73
CA GLY A 227 13.48 15.41 -1.86
C GLY A 227 12.31 15.65 -2.83
N PRO A 228 12.60 16.11 -4.06
CA PRO A 228 11.56 16.40 -5.05
C PRO A 228 10.77 15.15 -5.47
N GLN A 229 9.53 15.38 -5.89
CA GLN A 229 8.72 14.37 -6.57
C GLN A 229 9.41 13.95 -7.86
N LYS A 230 9.43 12.64 -8.11
CA LYS A 230 9.96 12.03 -9.33
C LYS A 230 8.82 11.46 -10.15
N PRO A 231 8.94 11.44 -11.48
CA PRO A 231 7.99 10.71 -12.31
C PRO A 231 7.98 9.23 -11.90
N LEU A 232 6.78 8.64 -11.85
CA LEU A 232 6.65 7.20 -11.84
C LEU A 232 7.04 6.72 -13.23
N GLY A 233 8.27 6.21 -13.36
CA GLY A 233 8.74 5.61 -14.61
C GLY A 233 7.85 4.45 -15.08
N PRO A 234 8.17 3.83 -16.23
CA PRO A 234 7.31 2.83 -16.88
C PRO A 234 7.00 1.61 -16.00
N ALA A 235 7.90 1.29 -15.06
CA ALA A 235 7.65 0.32 -14.00
C ALA A 235 6.75 0.90 -12.89
N ARG A 236 5.43 0.94 -13.18
CA ARG A 236 4.39 1.25 -12.18
C ARG A 236 4.44 0.25 -11.01
N PRO A 237 4.04 0.64 -9.79
CA PRO A 237 3.86 -0.30 -8.68
C PRO A 237 2.94 -1.48 -9.02
N ALA A 238 2.02 -1.31 -9.99
CA ALA A 238 1.22 -2.39 -10.55
C ALA A 238 2.05 -3.62 -10.99
N ARG A 239 3.27 -3.41 -11.51
CA ARG A 239 4.19 -4.50 -11.92
C ARG A 239 5.27 -4.82 -10.87
N ALA A 240 5.13 -4.30 -9.65
CA ALA A 240 6.09 -4.59 -8.59
C ALA A 240 5.86 -5.99 -8.03
N ALA A 241 6.93 -6.60 -7.52
CA ALA A 241 6.78 -7.69 -6.58
C ALA A 241 6.19 -7.14 -5.27
N TRP A 242 5.24 -7.86 -4.67
CA TRP A 242 4.63 -7.50 -3.40
C TRP A 242 4.92 -8.59 -2.37
N LEU A 243 5.17 -8.18 -1.13
CA LEU A 243 5.35 -9.10 -0.02
C LEU A 243 4.07 -9.13 0.80
N LYS A 244 3.56 -10.33 1.08
CA LYS A 244 2.52 -10.52 2.09
C LYS A 244 3.08 -10.15 3.45
N LEU A 245 2.33 -9.36 4.22
CA LEU A 245 2.78 -8.94 5.54
C LEU A 245 2.78 -10.14 6.49
N PRO A 246 3.71 -10.20 7.45
CA PRO A 246 3.61 -11.18 8.52
C PRO A 246 2.29 -10.92 9.26
N ALA A 247 1.60 -12.01 9.63
CA ALA A 247 0.40 -11.90 10.44
C ALA A 247 0.70 -11.05 11.69
N PRO A 248 -0.19 -10.13 12.08
CA PRO A 248 -0.01 -9.38 13.32
C PRO A 248 0.14 -10.39 14.46
N GLU A 249 1.25 -10.31 15.20
CA GLU A 249 1.42 -11.18 16.35
C GLU A 249 0.23 -10.96 17.30
N PRO A 250 -0.42 -12.03 17.79
CA PRO A 250 -1.51 -11.88 18.72
C PRO A 250 -1.00 -11.08 19.93
N PRO A 251 -1.81 -10.16 20.49
CA PRO A 251 -1.38 -9.33 21.60
C PRO A 251 -0.86 -10.25 22.70
N ALA A 252 0.42 -10.09 23.04
CA ALA A 252 1.05 -10.85 24.10
C ALA A 252 0.18 -10.70 25.34
N LYS A 253 -0.44 -11.81 25.78
CA LYS A 253 -1.21 -11.83 27.02
C LYS A 253 -0.30 -11.30 28.11
N SER A 254 -0.63 -10.11 28.62
CA SER A 254 0.00 -9.47 29.75
C SER A 254 -0.07 -10.46 30.91
N LYS A 255 1.04 -11.17 31.16
CA LYS A 255 1.20 -11.95 32.38
C LYS A 255 1.21 -10.95 33.51
N SER A 256 0.08 -10.84 34.20
CA SER A 256 -0.03 -10.20 35.50
C SER A 256 1.09 -10.72 36.40
N SER A 257 1.93 -9.80 36.83
CA SER A 257 2.93 -10.01 37.87
C SER A 257 2.21 -10.28 39.20
N PRO A 258 2.63 -11.27 40.00
CA PRO A 258 2.48 -11.18 41.44
C PRO A 258 3.76 -10.58 42.02
N GLU A 259 3.59 -9.46 42.73
CA GLU A 259 4.54 -8.97 43.72
C GLU A 259 4.90 -10.06 44.72
N GLY A 260 6.17 -10.17 45.10
CA GLY A 260 6.57 -11.07 46.17
C GLY A 260 8.07 -11.19 46.42
N ARG A 261 8.65 -10.15 47.03
CA ARG A 261 9.81 -10.19 47.95
C ARG A 261 11.20 -10.60 47.41
N SER A 262 12.12 -9.62 47.45
CA SER A 262 13.58 -9.80 47.69
C SER A 262 13.86 -9.92 49.21
N PRO A 263 15.06 -10.31 49.73
CA PRO A 263 16.39 -10.20 49.11
C PRO A 263 17.42 -11.33 49.41
N LEU A 264 18.61 -11.16 48.80
CA LEU A 264 19.95 -11.71 49.17
C LEU A 264 20.19 -13.23 49.08
N CYS A 265 21.02 -13.63 48.11
CA CYS A 265 22.27 -14.33 48.41
C CYS A 265 23.24 -14.33 47.20
N ARG A 266 24.51 -14.20 47.58
CA ARG A 266 25.73 -14.02 46.79
C ARG A 266 26.30 -15.40 46.41
N ALA A 267 26.83 -15.55 45.19
CA ALA A 267 28.16 -16.12 44.90
C ALA A 267 28.26 -16.82 43.51
N THR A 268 29.12 -16.23 42.67
CA THR A 268 30.15 -16.87 41.81
C THR A 268 29.84 -18.15 41.02
N ARG A 269 29.99 -18.08 39.67
CA ARG A 269 31.13 -18.68 38.95
C ARG A 269 31.08 -18.47 37.42
N THR A 270 32.16 -17.86 36.92
CA THR A 270 32.92 -18.19 35.69
C THR A 270 32.18 -18.55 34.39
N GLY A 271 32.26 -17.65 33.41
CA GLY A 271 32.07 -17.94 31.99
C GLY A 271 32.61 -16.79 31.12
N LYS A 272 33.86 -16.90 30.70
CA LYS A 272 34.60 -15.92 29.88
C LYS A 272 33.96 -15.76 28.48
N TRP A 273 33.71 -14.52 28.06
CA TRP A 273 33.57 -14.14 26.64
C TRP A 273 34.62 -13.09 26.29
N PRO A 274 35.46 -13.29 25.25
CA PRO A 274 36.58 -12.41 24.97
C PRO A 274 36.28 -11.49 23.78
N PHE A 275 35.84 -10.25 24.01
CA PHE A 275 36.06 -9.16 23.05
C PHE A 275 36.26 -7.84 23.81
N ALA A 276 37.45 -7.69 24.39
CA ALA A 276 37.93 -6.39 24.83
C ALA A 276 38.53 -5.63 23.64
N ARG A 277 38.05 -4.38 23.52
CA ARG A 277 38.46 -3.33 22.59
C ARG A 277 39.96 -3.03 22.68
N ARG A 278 40.56 -2.62 21.55
CA ARG A 278 41.56 -1.54 21.59
C ARG A 278 41.09 -0.38 20.72
N ARG A 279 40.80 0.71 21.42
CA ARG A 279 40.65 2.07 20.91
C ARG A 279 42.04 2.70 21.01
N ALA A 280 42.58 3.20 19.91
CA ALA A 280 43.66 4.17 19.92
C ALA A 280 43.16 5.40 19.17
N GLN A 281 43.34 6.57 19.78
CA GLN A 281 43.03 7.89 19.25
C GLN A 281 44.35 8.71 19.29
N PRO A 282 44.39 9.94 18.78
CA PRO A 282 44.99 10.32 17.49
C PRO A 282 46.34 11.06 17.64
N ALA A 283 47.07 11.19 16.54
CA ALA A 283 48.13 12.19 16.39
C ALA A 283 48.09 12.83 14.99
N ALA A 284 48.02 14.15 14.96
CA ALA A 284 48.48 15.06 13.89
C ALA A 284 49.46 16.04 14.56
N PRO A 285 50.16 16.99 13.89
CA PRO A 285 50.22 17.34 12.45
C PRO A 285 51.67 17.59 11.91
N ARG A 286 51.88 17.68 10.58
CA ARG A 286 52.87 18.53 9.81
C ARG A 286 52.42 18.52 8.33
N ARG A 287 52.09 19.62 7.62
CA ARG A 287 52.79 20.85 7.17
C ARG A 287 53.70 20.64 5.93
N GLY A 288 53.32 21.27 4.81
CA GLY A 288 54.05 21.44 3.52
C GLY A 288 53.65 20.38 2.47
N ASP A 289 53.33 20.65 1.20
CA ASP A 289 53.58 21.81 0.31
C ASP A 289 52.63 21.71 -0.94
N PRO A 290 52.48 22.76 -1.78
CA PRO A 290 51.43 22.92 -2.78
C PRO A 290 51.84 22.44 -4.19
N ASP A 291 50.97 22.74 -5.16
CA ASP A 291 51.07 22.45 -6.60
C ASP A 291 50.77 21.01 -7.03
N ARG A 292 49.66 20.86 -7.75
CA ARG A 292 49.71 20.63 -9.21
C ARG A 292 48.31 20.47 -9.83
N HIS A 293 48.03 21.42 -10.73
CA HIS A 293 47.21 21.32 -11.94
C HIS A 293 45.68 21.25 -11.82
N ALA A 294 45.09 22.45 -11.89
CA ALA A 294 43.83 22.70 -12.55
C ALA A 294 43.87 22.19 -14.01
N MET A 295 42.85 21.44 -14.41
CA MET A 295 42.55 21.17 -15.82
C MET A 295 41.20 21.79 -16.15
N SER A 296 41.28 22.84 -16.96
CA SER A 296 40.20 23.65 -17.48
C SER A 296 39.23 22.83 -18.34
N LEU A 297 37.94 23.12 -18.21
CA LEU A 297 36.88 22.63 -19.10
C LEU A 297 36.90 23.43 -20.41
N PRO A 298 36.75 22.79 -21.59
CA PRO A 298 36.56 23.51 -22.83
C PRO A 298 35.14 24.13 -22.89
N LEU A 299 35.10 25.44 -23.09
CA LEU A 299 33.91 26.21 -23.43
C LEU A 299 33.52 25.89 -24.89
N LEU A 300 32.28 25.47 -25.11
CA LEU A 300 31.71 25.38 -26.45
C LEU A 300 31.13 26.74 -26.86
N PRO A 301 31.38 27.20 -28.10
CA PRO A 301 30.92 28.50 -28.57
C PRO A 301 29.41 28.54 -28.82
N SER A 302 28.80 29.63 -28.39
CA SER A 302 27.46 30.07 -28.76
C SER A 302 27.38 30.28 -30.27
N ALA A 303 26.40 29.66 -30.93
CA ALA A 303 26.00 30.01 -32.28
C ALA A 303 24.79 30.95 -32.19
N GLU A 304 25.07 32.23 -32.35
CA GLU A 304 24.10 33.24 -32.76
C GLU A 304 23.92 33.07 -34.26
N SER A 305 22.68 32.94 -34.73
CA SER A 305 22.37 33.05 -36.15
C SER A 305 20.99 33.66 -36.28
N ASP A 306 21.00 34.99 -36.40
CA ASP A 306 19.96 35.77 -37.04
C ASP A 306 19.88 35.39 -38.51
N SER A 307 18.67 35.19 -39.01
CA SER A 307 18.37 35.46 -40.42
C SER A 307 16.88 35.70 -40.59
N ASP A 308 16.54 36.97 -40.69
CA ASP A 308 15.33 37.46 -41.34
C ASP A 308 15.45 37.25 -42.86
N GLY A 309 14.37 36.77 -43.47
CA GLY A 309 14.16 36.62 -44.90
C GLY A 309 12.72 36.22 -45.19
#